data_AF-A0A9P7XXL1-F1
#
_entry.id   AF-A0A9P7XXL1-F1
#
_cell.length_a   1.000
_cell.length_b   1.000
_cell.length_c   1.000
_cell.angle_alpha   90.00
_cell.angle_beta   90.00
_cell.angle_gamma   90.00
#
_symmetry.space_group_name_H-M   'P 1'
#
loop_
_entity.id
_entity.type
_entity.pdbx_description
1 polymer ?
#
loop_
_entity_poly.entity_id
_entity_poly.type
_entity_poly.pdbx_seq_one_letter_code
_entity_poly.pdbx_strand_id
1 'polypeptide(L)'
;MIGMVQQVESRIITISSVSLLLTLSKWCSLSDVYGRKLLFHIGLVGTAIFICLNWFAASRYNFLGYYVFYLEAVSFAMIPAAAVLNPAIFAYCADCTQKSRRALTMGYLIVTLAIGNMAGAALMTHIEETTGDFTLILRIALIVIALMAIYMTFVPESLRRKPIPLPYLVPHQDESEHGTEDTASLPPRSYFWTIVGFFNEGTSMIFDPMLAILPGRIPKSANMASSATLLLILLAHFLVGLGSYGEINLVVSMTGLVFHWDLNDTKRYQTFTSLATTVVLLGLLPLWNAAYKAFVIDDTDDRMQPAAHHDWIQHSPQPTPTRPLSDLEAIKMDLFFSICSLPFVIVGYILIPLFPTPTILYFAGGLKTIGAISFVAVISLLSSVVPNHLVGAVFGAYSICEELANIVFSLTYEFLYVKTKATLPLLYFYVSAGLATLVVQACVYYDVRG
;
A
#
# COMPACT_ATOMS: atom_id res chain seq x y z
N MET A 1 25.06 13.26 18.68
CA MET A 1 23.84 14.00 18.30
C MET A 1 22.95 13.18 17.35
N ILE A 2 23.49 12.66 16.23
CA ILE A 2 22.74 11.85 15.23
C ILE A 2 21.95 10.68 15.85
N GLY A 3 22.55 9.93 16.78
CA GLY A 3 21.87 8.79 17.41
C GLY A 3 20.68 9.15 18.31
N MET A 4 20.61 10.37 18.84
CA MET A 4 19.49 10.81 19.69
C MET A 4 18.28 11.22 18.84
N VAL A 5 18.53 11.90 17.71
CA VAL A 5 17.47 12.30 16.76
C VAL A 5 16.81 11.06 16.17
N GLN A 6 17.61 10.09 15.72
CA GLN A 6 17.11 8.80 15.21
C GLN A 6 16.24 8.10 16.26
N GLN A 7 16.71 7.96 17.51
CA GLN A 7 15.91 7.34 18.57
C GLN A 7 14.56 8.03 18.83
N VAL A 8 14.48 9.35 18.67
CA VAL A 8 13.22 10.10 18.83
C VAL A 8 12.30 9.86 17.62
N GLU A 9 12.86 9.93 16.41
CA GLU A 9 12.17 9.62 15.16
C GLU A 9 11.59 8.20 15.17
N SER A 10 12.38 7.20 15.57
CA SER A 10 11.96 5.82 15.79
C SER A 10 10.72 5.69 16.65
N ARG A 11 10.72 6.38 17.80
CA ARG A 11 9.63 6.34 18.77
C ARG A 11 8.38 6.99 18.21
N ILE A 12 8.52 8.11 17.50
CA ILE A 12 7.40 8.80 16.87
C ILE A 12 6.79 7.91 15.78
N ILE A 13 7.61 7.31 14.90
CA ILE A 13 7.15 6.38 13.87
C ILE A 13 6.43 5.18 14.50
N THR A 14 7.03 4.55 15.51
CA THR A 14 6.42 3.40 16.19
C THR A 14 5.06 3.75 16.80
N ILE A 15 4.95 4.88 17.51
CA ILE A 15 3.69 5.31 18.11
C ILE A 15 2.67 5.65 17.01
N SER A 16 3.10 6.34 15.95
CA SER A 16 2.23 6.71 14.82
C SER A 16 1.68 5.48 14.10
N SER A 17 2.52 4.49 13.80
CA SER A 17 2.08 3.25 13.16
C SER A 17 1.21 2.39 14.08
N VAL A 18 1.49 2.34 15.40
CA VAL A 18 0.58 1.69 16.35
C VAL A 18 -0.78 2.40 16.33
N SER A 19 -0.82 3.72 16.41
CA SER A 19 -2.05 4.51 16.32
C SER A 19 -2.84 4.26 15.02
N LEU A 20 -2.15 4.19 13.88
CA LEU A 20 -2.76 3.89 12.59
C LEU A 20 -3.33 2.47 12.55
N LEU A 21 -2.60 1.47 13.06
CA LEU A 21 -3.08 0.09 13.15
C LEU A 21 -4.43 -0.01 13.90
N LEU A 22 -4.65 0.82 14.93
CA LEU A 22 -5.89 0.78 15.72
C LEU A 22 -7.14 1.20 14.92
N THR A 23 -6.99 2.04 13.90
CA THR A 23 -8.14 2.70 13.24
C THR A 23 -8.26 2.44 11.76
N LEU A 24 -7.16 2.21 11.07
CA LEU A 24 -7.07 2.16 9.62
C LEU A 24 -8.01 1.10 9.02
N SER A 25 -8.02 -0.09 9.62
CA SER A 25 -8.82 -1.20 9.13
C SER A 25 -10.32 -1.02 9.35
N LYS A 26 -10.70 -0.35 10.45
CA LYS A 26 -12.08 0.03 10.71
C LYS A 26 -12.58 0.98 9.64
N TRP A 27 -11.83 2.05 9.35
CA TRP A 27 -12.22 3.00 8.33
C TRP A 27 -12.31 2.35 6.93
N CYS A 28 -11.37 1.48 6.59
CA CYS A 28 -11.38 0.77 5.31
C CYS A 28 -12.57 -0.20 5.16
N SER A 29 -12.87 -1.01 6.17
CA SER A 29 -14.04 -1.91 6.15
C SER A 29 -15.37 -1.15 6.19
N LEU A 30 -15.43 -0.04 6.94
CA LEU A 30 -16.62 0.80 7.02
C LEU A 30 -16.98 1.43 5.66
N SER A 31 -15.98 1.64 4.80
CA SER A 31 -16.19 2.14 3.45
C SER A 31 -16.92 1.16 2.53
N ASP A 32 -16.91 -0.15 2.84
CA ASP A 32 -17.73 -1.14 2.12
C ASP A 32 -19.24 -0.95 2.38
N VAL A 33 -19.60 -0.32 3.50
CA VAL A 33 -21.00 -0.09 3.92
C VAL A 33 -21.48 1.31 3.59
N TYR A 34 -20.72 2.35 3.95
CA TYR A 34 -21.13 3.75 3.79
C TYR A 34 -20.68 4.40 2.48
N GLY A 35 -19.91 3.69 1.65
CA GLY A 35 -19.36 4.22 0.41
C GLY A 35 -17.88 4.62 0.54
N ARG A 36 -17.19 4.62 -0.60
CA ARG A 36 -15.78 5.02 -0.71
C ARG A 36 -15.59 6.52 -0.51
N LYS A 37 -16.60 7.32 -0.87
CA LYS A 37 -16.53 8.78 -0.78
C LYS A 37 -16.35 9.27 0.66
N LEU A 38 -16.97 8.61 1.63
CA LEU A 38 -16.77 8.92 3.05
C LEU A 38 -15.29 8.83 3.42
N LEU A 39 -14.61 7.78 2.94
CA LEU A 39 -13.21 7.52 3.24
C LEU A 39 -12.28 8.60 2.67
N PHE A 40 -12.58 9.12 1.47
CA PHE A 40 -11.85 10.26 0.91
C PHE A 40 -11.94 11.52 1.77
N HIS A 41 -13.13 11.87 2.26
CA HIS A 41 -13.30 13.09 3.06
C HIS A 41 -12.60 12.97 4.42
N ILE A 42 -12.70 11.79 5.05
CA ILE A 42 -12.04 11.54 6.34
C ILE A 42 -10.52 11.58 6.20
N GLY A 43 -10.00 10.96 5.14
CA GLY A 43 -8.57 11.03 4.85
C GLY A 43 -8.09 12.45 4.62
N LEU A 44 -8.81 13.25 3.81
CA LEU A 44 -8.46 14.64 3.54
C LEU A 44 -8.54 15.53 4.79
N VAL A 45 -9.55 15.34 5.63
CA VAL A 45 -9.65 16.05 6.92
C VAL A 45 -8.49 15.68 7.84
N GLY A 46 -8.13 14.40 7.92
CA GLY A 46 -6.97 13.96 8.71
C GLY A 46 -5.66 14.52 8.16
N THR A 47 -5.48 14.56 6.84
CA THR A 47 -4.32 15.18 6.20
C THR A 47 -4.27 16.68 6.48
N ALA A 48 -5.40 17.38 6.49
CA ALA A 48 -5.44 18.79 6.86
C ALA A 48 -5.02 19.01 8.33
N ILE A 49 -5.50 18.18 9.25
CA ILE A 49 -5.08 18.21 10.67
C ILE A 49 -3.57 17.97 10.79
N PHE A 50 -3.05 16.95 10.09
CA PHE A 50 -1.61 16.64 10.05
C PHE A 50 -0.78 17.86 9.56
N ILE A 51 -1.20 18.52 8.48
CA ILE A 51 -0.50 19.71 7.96
C ILE A 51 -0.60 20.87 8.96
N CYS A 52 -1.75 21.08 9.60
CA CYS A 52 -1.91 22.11 10.63
C CYS A 52 -0.98 21.89 11.83
N LEU A 53 -0.83 20.64 12.30
CA LEU A 53 0.10 20.28 13.37
C LEU A 53 1.55 20.51 12.95
N ASN A 54 1.93 20.12 11.73
CA ASN A 54 3.26 20.37 11.20
C ASN A 54 3.55 21.86 11.01
N TRP A 55 2.55 22.65 10.60
CA TRP A 55 2.69 24.10 10.52
C TRP A 55 2.85 24.71 11.91
N PHE A 56 2.09 24.25 12.91
CA PHE A 56 2.29 24.66 14.30
C PHE A 56 3.68 24.30 14.81
N ALA A 57 4.18 23.10 14.51
CA ALA A 57 5.52 22.64 14.89
C ALA A 57 6.63 23.54 14.30
N ALA A 58 6.46 23.97 13.05
CA ALA A 58 7.39 24.86 12.34
C ALA A 58 7.23 26.35 12.71
N SER A 59 6.19 26.71 13.47
CA SER A 59 5.92 28.09 13.85
C SER A 59 6.84 28.59 14.95
N ARG A 60 7.18 29.89 14.93
CA ARG A 60 7.93 30.57 16.00
C ARG A 60 7.23 30.49 17.37
N TYR A 61 5.92 30.24 17.38
CA TYR A 61 5.10 30.11 18.58
C TYR A 61 5.05 28.68 19.15
N ASN A 62 5.88 27.76 18.65
CA ASN A 62 5.93 26.39 19.13
C ASN A 62 6.50 26.30 20.56
N PHE A 63 5.62 26.34 21.56
CA PHE A 63 5.95 26.15 22.96
C PHE A 63 6.07 24.67 23.37
N LEU A 64 5.57 23.75 22.54
CA LEU A 64 5.58 22.30 22.78
C LEU A 64 6.85 21.62 22.25
N GLY A 65 7.71 22.33 21.52
CA GLY A 65 8.93 21.78 20.94
C GLY A 65 8.64 20.55 20.07
N TYR A 66 9.39 19.47 20.30
CA TYR A 66 9.21 18.19 19.57
C TYR A 66 7.98 17.39 20.01
N TYR A 67 7.31 17.76 21.12
CA TYR A 67 6.14 17.02 21.59
C TYR A 67 4.93 17.13 20.66
N VAL A 68 4.92 18.12 19.75
CA VAL A 68 3.89 18.25 18.70
C VAL A 68 3.81 17.00 17.82
N PHE A 69 4.93 16.34 17.56
CA PHE A 69 4.95 15.11 16.76
C PHE A 69 4.33 13.91 17.50
N TYR A 70 4.32 13.90 18.83
CA TYR A 70 3.53 12.90 19.57
C TYR A 70 2.03 13.21 19.52
N LEU A 71 1.66 14.49 19.52
CA LEU A 71 0.26 14.89 19.32
C LEU A 71 -0.24 14.47 17.93
N GLU A 72 0.61 14.59 16.92
CA GLU A 72 0.36 14.07 15.58
C GLU A 72 0.14 12.55 15.61
N ALA A 73 1.04 11.80 16.25
CA ALA A 73 0.91 10.36 16.39
C ALA A 73 -0.40 9.94 17.08
N VAL A 74 -0.88 10.72 18.06
CA VAL A 74 -2.18 10.49 18.72
C VAL A 74 -3.35 10.87 17.80
N SER A 75 -3.21 11.91 16.98
CA SER A 75 -4.26 12.31 16.02
C SER A 75 -4.56 11.21 15.00
N PHE A 76 -3.53 10.44 14.60
CA PHE A 76 -3.69 9.26 13.73
C PHE A 76 -4.51 8.14 14.38
N ALA A 77 -4.57 8.06 15.71
CA ALA A 77 -5.44 7.11 16.41
C ALA A 77 -6.92 7.50 16.35
N MET A 78 -7.26 8.69 15.84
CA MET A 78 -8.63 9.14 15.64
C MET A 78 -8.98 9.20 14.15
N ILE A 79 -8.11 9.86 13.38
CA ILE A 79 -8.31 10.11 11.95
C ILE A 79 -7.02 9.72 11.21
N PRO A 80 -6.99 8.66 10.40
CA PRO A 80 -5.75 8.08 9.88
C PRO A 80 -5.10 8.88 8.73
N ALA A 81 -5.50 10.14 8.54
CA ALA A 81 -4.95 11.07 7.55
C ALA A 81 -4.74 10.44 6.15
N ALA A 82 -3.54 10.62 5.57
CA ALA A 82 -3.24 10.12 4.23
C ALA A 82 -3.23 8.59 4.15
N ALA A 83 -3.08 7.87 5.26
CA ALA A 83 -2.99 6.41 5.27
C ALA A 83 -4.30 5.74 4.81
N VAL A 84 -5.47 6.34 5.03
CA VAL A 84 -6.75 5.83 4.47
C VAL A 84 -6.98 6.22 3.01
N LEU A 85 -6.28 7.24 2.48
CA LEU A 85 -6.53 7.72 1.13
C LEU A 85 -6.05 6.71 0.07
N ASN A 86 -4.83 6.19 0.21
CA ASN A 86 -4.28 5.20 -0.72
C ASN A 86 -5.18 3.95 -0.87
N PRO A 87 -5.55 3.23 0.21
CA PRO A 87 -6.46 2.09 0.11
C PRO A 87 -7.85 2.48 -0.40
N ALA A 88 -8.35 3.69 -0.09
CA ALA A 88 -9.61 4.19 -0.64
C ALA A 88 -9.55 4.37 -2.16
N ILE A 89 -8.47 4.95 -2.68
CA ILE A 89 -8.26 5.15 -4.12
C ILE A 89 -8.12 3.79 -4.81
N PHE A 90 -7.34 2.86 -4.23
CA PHE A 90 -7.20 1.52 -4.79
C PHE A 90 -8.53 0.76 -4.81
N ALA A 91 -9.32 0.85 -3.74
CA ALA A 91 -10.66 0.25 -3.70
C ALA A 91 -11.59 0.87 -4.76
N TYR A 92 -11.65 2.21 -4.82
CA TYR A 92 -12.46 2.93 -5.79
C TYR A 92 -12.09 2.58 -7.24
N CYS A 93 -10.79 2.55 -7.55
CA CYS A 93 -10.32 2.18 -8.87
C CYS A 93 -10.57 0.71 -9.18
N ALA A 94 -10.46 -0.21 -8.22
CA ALA A 94 -10.82 -1.60 -8.41
C ALA A 94 -12.33 -1.76 -8.70
N ASP A 95 -13.18 -0.97 -8.04
CA ASP A 95 -14.63 -0.96 -8.23
C ASP A 95 -15.03 -0.44 -9.63
N CYS A 96 -14.23 0.45 -10.23
CA CYS A 96 -14.49 1.05 -11.54
C CYS A 96 -13.75 0.38 -12.72
N THR A 97 -12.87 -0.59 -12.47
CA THR A 97 -12.01 -1.19 -13.51
C THR A 97 -12.26 -2.69 -13.69
N GLN A 98 -12.14 -3.13 -14.94
CA GLN A 98 -12.12 -4.55 -15.28
C GLN A 98 -10.80 -5.18 -14.86
N LYS A 99 -10.83 -6.43 -14.38
CA LYS A 99 -9.65 -7.14 -13.86
C LYS A 99 -8.48 -7.17 -14.86
N SER A 100 -8.75 -7.39 -16.15
CA SER A 100 -7.73 -7.44 -17.22
C SER A 100 -6.94 -6.14 -17.43
N ARG A 101 -7.47 -4.99 -16.99
CA ARG A 101 -6.84 -3.66 -17.11
C ARG A 101 -6.53 -3.03 -15.76
N ARG A 102 -6.77 -3.76 -14.66
CA ARG A 102 -6.69 -3.21 -13.31
C ARG A 102 -5.26 -2.86 -12.92
N ALA A 103 -4.30 -3.78 -13.09
CA ALA A 103 -2.88 -3.50 -12.83
C ALA A 103 -2.35 -2.29 -13.61
N LEU A 104 -2.76 -2.12 -14.87
CA LEU A 104 -2.40 -0.96 -15.69
C LEU A 104 -3.01 0.35 -15.15
N THR A 105 -4.27 0.31 -14.71
CA THR A 105 -4.92 1.49 -14.10
C THR A 105 -4.29 1.85 -12.76
N MET A 106 -3.97 0.86 -11.92
CA MET A 106 -3.22 1.07 -10.67
C MET A 106 -1.83 1.64 -10.97
N GLY A 107 -1.17 1.18 -12.04
CA GLY A 107 0.06 1.76 -12.57
C GLY A 107 -0.05 3.26 -12.81
N TYR A 108 -1.11 3.72 -13.47
CA TYR A 108 -1.32 5.16 -13.70
C TYR A 108 -1.53 5.96 -12.42
N LEU A 109 -2.18 5.40 -11.39
CA LEU A 109 -2.27 6.07 -10.09
C LEU A 109 -0.89 6.28 -9.47
N ILE A 110 -0.03 5.26 -9.49
CA ILE A 110 1.32 5.36 -8.93
C ILE A 110 2.19 6.32 -9.77
N VAL A 111 1.99 6.39 -11.09
CA VAL A 111 2.60 7.43 -11.93
C VAL A 111 2.18 8.83 -11.47
N THR A 112 0.89 9.07 -11.24
CA THR A 112 0.43 10.40 -10.75
C THR A 112 1.01 10.75 -9.39
N LEU A 113 1.17 9.76 -8.50
CA LEU A 113 1.83 9.94 -7.21
C LEU A 113 3.33 10.28 -7.38
N ALA A 114 4.03 9.58 -8.26
CA ALA A 114 5.45 9.83 -8.54
C ALA A 114 5.68 11.24 -9.13
N ILE A 115 4.83 11.67 -10.06
CA ILE A 115 4.84 13.04 -10.59
C ILE A 115 4.56 14.06 -9.49
N GLY A 116 3.59 13.78 -8.61
CA GLY A 116 3.29 14.60 -7.43
C GLY A 116 4.49 14.76 -6.51
N ASN A 117 5.22 13.68 -6.23
CA ASN A 117 6.45 13.71 -5.42
C ASN A 117 7.53 14.58 -6.07
N MET A 118 7.74 14.45 -7.39
CA MET A 118 8.70 15.26 -8.12
C MET A 118 8.33 16.75 -8.12
N ALA A 119 7.07 17.06 -8.42
CA ALA A 119 6.57 18.44 -8.45
C ALA A 119 6.61 19.08 -7.05
N GLY A 120 6.22 18.32 -6.01
CA GLY A 120 6.28 18.76 -4.63
C GLY A 120 7.70 19.05 -4.16
N ALA A 121 8.65 18.16 -4.45
CA ALA A 121 10.06 18.36 -4.12
C ALA A 121 10.66 19.57 -4.85
N ALA A 122 10.38 19.75 -6.14
CA ALA A 122 10.85 20.89 -6.91
C ALA A 122 10.28 22.22 -6.40
N LEU A 123 8.98 22.25 -6.08
CA LEU A 123 8.32 23.43 -5.53
C LEU A 123 8.86 23.78 -4.14
N MET A 124 9.08 22.77 -3.30
CA MET A 124 9.66 22.95 -1.96
C MET A 124 11.05 23.56 -2.04
N THR A 125 11.96 23.01 -2.85
CA THR A 125 13.32 23.54 -3.01
C THR A 125 13.31 24.97 -3.56
N HIS A 126 12.47 25.25 -4.55
CA HIS A 126 12.38 26.61 -5.10
C HIS A 126 11.89 27.63 -4.07
N ILE A 127 10.84 27.29 -3.31
CA ILE A 127 10.29 28.18 -2.26
C ILE A 127 11.30 28.41 -1.13
N GLU A 128 12.02 27.35 -0.74
CA GLU A 128 13.08 27.39 0.28
C GLU A 128 14.18 28.38 -0.13
N GLU A 129 14.66 28.29 -1.37
CA GLU A 129 15.71 29.18 -1.91
C GLU A 129 15.26 30.63 -2.04
N THR A 130 14.00 30.89 -2.43
CA THR A 130 13.52 32.27 -2.66
C THR A 130 13.06 32.98 -1.39
N THR A 131 12.41 32.25 -0.48
CA THR A 131 11.66 32.85 0.64
C THR A 131 12.38 32.67 1.97
N GLY A 132 13.15 31.58 2.12
CA GLY A 132 13.73 31.18 3.41
C GLY A 132 12.68 30.77 4.47
N ASP A 133 11.40 30.70 4.12
CA ASP A 133 10.29 30.32 5.01
C ASP A 133 9.66 28.99 4.58
N PHE A 134 9.99 27.93 5.32
CA PHE A 134 9.44 26.59 5.13
C PHE A 134 7.96 26.48 5.50
N THR A 135 7.37 27.44 6.23
CA THR A 135 5.95 27.39 6.56
C THR A 135 5.05 27.71 5.38
N LEU A 136 5.58 28.37 4.33
CA LEU A 136 4.80 28.73 3.15
C LEU A 136 4.29 27.50 2.38
N ILE A 137 5.12 26.45 2.23
CA ILE A 137 4.71 25.23 1.53
C ILE A 137 3.55 24.53 2.26
N LEU A 138 3.54 24.54 3.59
CA LEU A 138 2.47 23.95 4.40
C LEU A 138 1.15 24.72 4.22
N ARG A 139 1.20 26.05 4.12
CA ARG A 139 0.01 26.88 3.83
C ARG A 139 -0.56 26.61 2.44
N ILE A 140 0.30 26.49 1.44
CA ILE A 140 -0.11 26.13 0.07
C ILE A 140 -0.73 24.72 0.07
N ALA A 141 -0.11 23.76 0.77
CA ALA A 141 -0.64 22.41 0.89
C ALA A 141 -2.05 22.37 1.52
N LEU A 142 -2.33 23.18 2.55
CA LEU A 142 -3.68 23.29 3.12
C LEU A 142 -4.71 23.79 2.11
N ILE A 143 -4.36 24.78 1.29
CA ILE A 143 -5.25 25.29 0.23
C ILE A 143 -5.52 24.19 -0.80
N VAL A 144 -4.48 23.46 -1.23
CA VAL A 144 -4.62 22.35 -2.18
C VAL A 144 -5.49 21.23 -1.61
N ILE A 145 -5.31 20.85 -0.35
CA ILE A 145 -6.15 19.84 0.32
C ILE A 145 -7.61 20.30 0.44
N ALA A 146 -7.85 21.58 0.75
CA ALA A 146 -9.21 22.13 0.79
C ALA A 146 -9.88 22.10 -0.59
N LEU A 147 -9.17 22.49 -1.65
CA LEU A 147 -9.66 22.39 -3.03
C LEU A 147 -9.91 20.93 -3.44
N MET A 148 -9.04 20.00 -3.03
CA MET A 148 -9.21 18.58 -3.28
C MET A 148 -10.43 18.00 -2.56
N ALA A 149 -10.72 18.44 -1.33
CA ALA A 149 -11.92 18.04 -0.59
C ALA A 149 -13.21 18.53 -1.29
N ILE A 150 -13.20 19.75 -1.82
CA ILE A 150 -14.30 20.27 -2.64
C ILE A 150 -14.44 19.43 -3.91
N TYR A 151 -13.35 19.15 -4.62
CA TYR A 151 -13.38 18.31 -5.82
C TYR A 151 -13.94 16.91 -5.55
N MET A 152 -13.51 16.25 -4.47
CA MET A 152 -14.00 14.93 -4.07
C MET A 152 -15.49 14.91 -3.72
N THR A 153 -16.08 16.07 -3.39
CA THR A 153 -17.54 16.19 -3.20
C THR A 153 -18.30 16.01 -4.52
N PHE A 154 -17.69 16.31 -5.67
CA PHE A 154 -18.32 16.12 -6.99
C PHE A 154 -18.07 14.73 -7.60
N VAL A 155 -17.10 13.98 -7.08
CA VAL A 155 -16.83 12.62 -7.55
C VAL A 155 -18.00 11.69 -7.20
N PRO A 156 -18.50 10.88 -8.16
CA PRO A 156 -19.61 9.96 -7.92
C PRO A 156 -19.18 8.80 -7.03
N GLU A 157 -20.12 8.28 -6.24
CA GLU A 157 -19.90 7.07 -5.44
C GLU A 157 -19.73 5.85 -6.36
N SER A 158 -18.71 5.04 -6.08
CA SER A 158 -18.40 3.85 -6.90
C SER A 158 -19.35 2.68 -6.58
N LEU A 159 -19.76 2.56 -5.32
CA LEU A 159 -20.69 1.52 -4.87
C LEU A 159 -22.13 1.87 -5.27
N ARG A 160 -22.68 1.17 -6.28
CA ARG A 160 -24.05 1.39 -6.79
C ARG A 160 -25.16 0.79 -5.93
N ARG A 161 -24.87 -0.09 -4.97
CA ARG A 161 -25.90 -0.79 -4.16
C ARG A 161 -25.99 -0.23 -2.74
N LYS A 162 -27.22 -0.06 -2.26
CA LYS A 162 -27.49 0.15 -0.83
C LYS A 162 -26.90 -1.02 -0.02
N PRO A 163 -26.28 -0.75 1.13
CA PRO A 163 -25.61 -1.77 1.93
C PRO A 163 -26.58 -2.89 2.29
N ILE A 164 -26.16 -4.13 2.07
CA ILE A 164 -26.76 -5.26 2.77
C ILE A 164 -26.26 -5.11 4.21
N PRO A 165 -27.13 -4.86 5.20
CA PRO A 165 -26.69 -4.80 6.59
C PRO A 165 -26.04 -6.14 6.91
N LEU A 166 -24.79 -6.16 7.37
CA LEU A 166 -24.03 -7.37 7.70
C LEU A 166 -24.83 -8.27 8.68
N PRO A 167 -25.43 -9.40 8.25
CA PRO A 167 -25.95 -10.41 9.16
C PRO A 167 -24.95 -11.58 9.28
N TYR A 168 -23.75 -11.46 8.70
CA TYR A 168 -22.85 -12.60 8.45
C TYR A 168 -21.57 -12.60 9.31
N LEU A 169 -21.48 -11.70 10.29
CA LEU A 169 -20.42 -11.72 11.31
C LEU A 169 -20.91 -12.28 12.66
N VAL A 170 -22.18 -12.69 12.76
CA VAL A 170 -22.63 -13.50 13.88
C VAL A 170 -22.10 -14.92 13.63
N PRO A 171 -21.32 -15.52 14.55
CA PRO A 171 -21.02 -16.95 14.44
C PRO A 171 -22.35 -17.68 14.32
N HIS A 172 -22.45 -18.66 13.41
CA HIS A 172 -23.52 -19.65 13.50
C HIS A 172 -23.45 -20.27 14.90
N GLN A 173 -24.23 -19.75 15.84
CA GLN A 173 -24.69 -20.53 16.98
C GLN A 173 -25.73 -21.46 16.38
N ASP A 174 -25.40 -22.74 16.41
CA ASP A 174 -26.29 -23.82 16.06
C ASP A 174 -27.68 -23.55 16.65
N GLU A 175 -28.68 -23.54 15.77
CA GLU A 175 -30.10 -23.58 16.13
C GLU A 175 -30.39 -24.94 16.78
N SER A 176 -30.10 -25.05 18.07
CA SER A 176 -30.69 -26.08 18.93
C SER A 176 -30.36 -25.80 20.39
N GLU A 177 -31.21 -25.02 21.06
CA GLU A 177 -31.78 -25.43 22.35
C GLU A 177 -32.94 -24.51 22.77
N HIS A 178 -34.02 -25.17 23.16
CA HIS A 178 -35.22 -24.61 23.78
C HIS A 178 -34.90 -23.78 25.03
N GLY A 179 -35.69 -22.73 25.25
CA GLY A 179 -36.31 -22.55 26.56
C GLY A 179 -36.09 -21.21 27.26
N THR A 180 -37.23 -20.53 27.45
CA THR A 180 -37.56 -19.59 28.54
C THR A 180 -36.95 -18.19 28.51
N GLU A 181 -37.82 -17.25 28.18
CA GLU A 181 -37.75 -15.84 28.56
C GLU A 181 -37.61 -15.71 30.07
N ASP A 182 -36.54 -15.07 30.54
CA ASP A 182 -36.51 -14.45 31.86
C ASP A 182 -36.04 -13.00 31.75
N THR A 183 -36.95 -12.13 32.15
CA THR A 183 -36.84 -10.68 32.14
C THR A 183 -35.96 -10.25 33.32
N ALA A 184 -34.67 -9.99 33.08
CA ALA A 184 -33.77 -9.47 34.10
C ALA A 184 -33.21 -8.09 33.70
N SER A 185 -33.45 -7.13 34.58
CA SER A 185 -33.09 -5.72 34.52
C SER A 185 -31.59 -5.48 34.27
N LEU A 186 -31.28 -4.66 33.28
CA LEU A 186 -29.93 -4.17 32.97
C LEU A 186 -29.41 -3.26 34.11
N PRO A 187 -28.25 -3.54 34.72
CA PRO A 187 -27.65 -2.66 35.73
C PRO A 187 -27.11 -1.36 35.10
N PRO A 188 -26.96 -0.27 35.87
CA PRO A 188 -26.53 1.02 35.34
C PRO A 188 -25.09 0.90 34.80
N ARG A 189 -24.95 1.04 33.48
CA ARG A 189 -23.66 0.96 32.78
C ARG A 189 -22.74 2.07 33.28
N SER A 190 -21.79 1.69 34.13
CA SER A 190 -20.68 2.54 34.55
C SER A 190 -19.87 2.98 33.33
N TYR A 191 -19.47 4.26 33.29
CA TYR A 191 -18.59 4.84 32.27
C TYR A 191 -17.31 4.00 32.04
N PHE A 192 -16.82 3.34 33.10
CA PHE A 192 -15.67 2.43 33.01
C PHE A 192 -15.91 1.24 32.07
N TRP A 193 -17.10 0.62 32.12
CA TRP A 193 -17.47 -0.47 31.21
C TRP A 193 -17.76 0.01 29.78
N THR A 194 -18.06 1.30 29.59
CA THR A 194 -18.17 1.91 28.24
C THR A 194 -16.79 2.12 27.63
N ILE A 195 -15.80 2.55 28.43
CA ILE A 195 -14.40 2.68 28.00
C ILE A 195 -13.79 1.30 27.76
N VAL A 196 -13.97 0.34 28.68
CA VAL A 196 -13.53 -1.05 28.49
C VAL A 196 -14.25 -1.69 27.31
N GLY A 197 -15.54 -1.42 27.11
CA GLY A 197 -16.29 -1.81 25.91
C GLY A 197 -15.69 -1.23 24.64
N PHE A 198 -15.35 0.06 24.61
CA PHE A 198 -14.68 0.72 23.48
C PHE A 198 -13.29 0.13 23.19
N PHE A 199 -12.51 -0.22 24.22
CA PHE A 199 -11.21 -0.87 24.06
C PHE A 199 -11.34 -2.33 23.62
N ASN A 200 -12.32 -3.08 24.14
CA ASN A 200 -12.52 -4.49 23.81
C ASN A 200 -13.19 -4.66 22.43
N GLU A 201 -14.05 -3.72 22.05
CA GLU A 201 -14.58 -3.56 20.69
C GLU A 201 -13.49 -3.02 19.74
N GLY A 202 -12.57 -2.19 20.25
CA GLY A 202 -11.36 -1.77 19.54
C GLY A 202 -10.43 -2.93 19.23
N THR A 203 -10.10 -3.78 20.22
CA THR A 203 -9.24 -4.97 20.01
C THR A 203 -9.91 -5.99 19.11
N SER A 204 -11.22 -6.26 19.26
CA SER A 204 -11.93 -7.13 18.31
C SER A 204 -11.92 -6.51 16.91
N MET A 205 -12.15 -5.19 16.74
CA MET A 205 -12.13 -4.52 15.43
C MET A 205 -10.75 -4.39 14.77
N ILE A 206 -9.65 -4.44 15.54
CA ILE A 206 -8.28 -4.46 15.02
C ILE A 206 -7.95 -5.84 14.45
N PHE A 207 -8.33 -6.89 15.18
CA PHE A 207 -8.04 -8.25 14.79
C PHE A 207 -9.09 -8.81 13.83
N ASP A 208 -10.36 -8.39 13.87
CA ASP A 208 -11.45 -8.88 13.02
C ASP A 208 -11.19 -8.79 11.51
N PRO A 209 -10.63 -7.72 10.93
CA PRO A 209 -10.27 -7.69 9.51
C PRO A 209 -9.02 -8.52 9.17
N MET A 210 -8.07 -8.69 10.10
CA MET A 210 -6.97 -9.67 9.95
C MET A 210 -7.46 -11.12 10.10
N LEU A 211 -8.40 -11.36 11.01
CA LEU A 211 -9.05 -12.64 11.30
C LEU A 211 -10.08 -12.99 10.22
N ALA A 212 -10.67 -12.00 9.56
CA ALA A 212 -11.52 -12.16 8.39
C ALA A 212 -10.71 -12.75 7.23
N ILE A 213 -9.40 -12.50 7.18
CA ILE A 213 -8.46 -13.01 6.17
C ILE A 213 -7.90 -14.39 6.51
N LEU A 214 -8.14 -14.86 7.73
CA LEU A 214 -7.73 -16.20 8.15
C LEU A 214 -8.46 -17.26 7.30
N PRO A 215 -7.76 -18.32 6.84
CA PRO A 215 -8.35 -19.34 5.99
C PRO A 215 -9.62 -19.92 6.61
N GLY A 216 -10.76 -19.74 5.93
CA GLY A 216 -12.06 -20.28 6.34
C GLY A 216 -13.14 -19.25 6.67
N ARG A 217 -12.82 -17.94 6.83
CA ARG A 217 -13.83 -16.89 7.09
C ARG A 217 -14.23 -16.06 5.88
N ILE A 218 -13.39 -15.95 4.84
CA ILE A 218 -13.81 -15.42 3.53
C ILE A 218 -14.49 -16.56 2.75
N PRO A 219 -15.70 -16.38 2.22
CA PRO A 219 -16.29 -17.36 1.33
C PRO A 219 -15.33 -17.61 0.15
N LYS A 220 -15.05 -18.89 -0.13
CA LYS A 220 -14.15 -19.28 -1.22
C LYS A 220 -14.65 -18.67 -2.53
N SER A 221 -13.97 -17.64 -3.00
CA SER A 221 -14.22 -17.03 -4.30
C SER A 221 -13.83 -18.03 -5.39
N ALA A 222 -14.57 -18.06 -6.50
CA ALA A 222 -14.26 -18.92 -7.64
C ALA A 222 -12.84 -18.70 -8.19
N ASN A 223 -12.27 -17.53 -7.93
CA ASN A 223 -10.93 -17.13 -8.38
C ASN A 223 -9.83 -17.42 -7.34
N MET A 224 -10.16 -18.04 -6.22
CA MET A 224 -9.24 -18.33 -5.12
C MET A 224 -8.84 -19.81 -5.14
N ALA A 225 -7.56 -20.09 -5.41
CA ALA A 225 -7.03 -21.47 -5.46
C ALA A 225 -7.14 -22.16 -4.09
N SER A 226 -6.77 -21.45 -3.01
CA SER A 226 -6.84 -21.93 -1.63
C SER A 226 -7.32 -20.82 -0.70
N SER A 227 -7.98 -21.16 0.40
CA SER A 227 -8.37 -20.20 1.44
C SER A 227 -7.18 -19.43 2.03
N ALA A 228 -5.95 -19.93 1.86
CA ALA A 228 -4.72 -19.26 2.30
C ALA A 228 -4.11 -18.29 1.27
N THR A 229 -4.61 -18.21 0.02
CA THR A 229 -4.00 -17.41 -1.05
C THR A 229 -3.85 -15.93 -0.67
N LEU A 230 -4.86 -15.34 -0.05
CA LEU A 230 -4.81 -13.93 0.36
C LEU A 230 -3.73 -13.67 1.41
N LEU A 231 -3.65 -14.55 2.41
CA LEU A 231 -2.66 -14.46 3.47
C LEU A 231 -1.23 -14.57 2.92
N LEU A 232 -1.01 -15.46 1.94
CA LEU A 232 0.29 -15.60 1.29
C LEU A 232 0.70 -14.35 0.51
N ILE A 233 -0.24 -13.74 -0.23
CA ILE A 233 0.01 -12.48 -0.97
C ILE A 233 0.35 -11.35 0.01
N LEU A 234 -0.40 -11.22 1.11
CA LEU A 234 -0.14 -10.20 2.14
C LEU A 234 1.17 -10.43 2.89
N LEU A 235 1.52 -11.69 3.17
CA LEU A 235 2.79 -12.04 3.78
C LEU A 235 3.96 -11.70 2.86
N ALA A 236 3.86 -12.04 1.56
CA ALA A 236 4.86 -11.67 0.57
C ALA A 236 5.02 -10.14 0.47
N HIS A 237 3.90 -9.42 0.44
CA HIS A 237 3.89 -7.96 0.44
C HIS A 237 4.56 -7.38 1.69
N PHE A 238 4.23 -7.90 2.87
CA PHE A 238 4.84 -7.49 4.14
C PHE A 238 6.37 -7.67 4.13
N LEU A 239 6.87 -8.84 3.70
CA LEU A 239 8.30 -9.13 3.67
C LEU A 239 9.07 -8.23 2.69
N VAL A 240 8.52 -7.96 1.51
CA VAL A 240 9.11 -7.01 0.54
C VAL A 240 8.98 -5.56 1.04
N GLY A 241 7.87 -5.25 1.71
CA GLY A 241 7.57 -3.95 2.30
C GLY A 241 8.60 -3.55 3.37
N LEU A 242 9.02 -4.48 4.23
CA LEU A 242 10.06 -4.25 5.25
C LEU A 242 11.33 -3.63 4.67
N GLY A 243 11.81 -4.15 3.53
CA GLY A 243 12.99 -3.60 2.87
C GLY A 243 12.77 -2.20 2.30
N SER A 244 11.57 -1.95 1.76
CA SER A 244 11.20 -0.68 1.13
C SER A 244 11.06 0.44 2.17
N TYR A 245 10.39 0.17 3.30
CA TYR A 245 10.31 1.09 4.43
C TYR A 245 11.68 1.33 5.06
N GLY A 246 12.54 0.29 5.09
CA GLY A 246 13.94 0.41 5.47
C GLY A 246 14.70 1.44 4.65
N GLU A 247 14.58 1.39 3.34
CA GLU A 247 15.19 2.38 2.45
C GLU A 247 14.61 3.77 2.65
N ILE A 248 13.28 3.93 2.62
CA ILE A 248 12.63 5.25 2.70
C ILE A 248 13.07 6.02 3.95
N ASN A 249 13.11 5.35 5.10
CA ASN A 249 13.43 5.98 6.38
C ASN A 249 14.94 6.12 6.63
N LEU A 250 15.77 5.17 6.19
CA LEU A 250 17.21 5.21 6.44
C LEU A 250 18.02 5.93 5.36
N VAL A 251 17.44 6.23 4.18
CA VAL A 251 18.20 6.78 3.04
C VAL A 251 18.98 8.04 3.42
N VAL A 252 18.34 9.02 4.08
CA VAL A 252 18.98 10.29 4.47
C VAL A 252 20.14 10.04 5.44
N SER A 253 19.90 9.20 6.46
CA SER A 253 20.90 8.84 7.46
C SER A 253 22.08 8.07 6.86
N MET A 254 21.80 7.18 5.90
CA MET A 254 22.78 6.33 5.23
C MET A 254 23.62 7.13 4.25
N THR A 255 23.00 7.96 3.40
CA THR A 255 23.71 8.76 2.40
C THR A 255 24.59 9.83 3.05
N GLY A 256 24.13 10.44 4.14
CA GLY A 256 24.95 11.37 4.93
C GLY A 256 26.16 10.71 5.58
N LEU A 257 26.06 9.44 6.00
CA LEU A 257 27.16 8.71 6.63
C LEU A 257 28.15 8.12 5.61
N VAL A 258 27.65 7.48 4.55
CA VAL A 258 28.46 6.70 3.60
C VAL A 258 28.99 7.55 2.46
N PHE A 259 28.17 8.47 1.94
CA PHE A 259 28.50 9.28 0.76
C PHE A 259 28.77 10.74 1.09
N HIS A 260 28.64 11.13 2.36
CA HIS A 260 28.75 12.53 2.83
C HIS A 260 27.81 13.48 2.07
N TRP A 261 26.64 12.99 1.68
CA TRP A 261 25.64 13.77 0.98
C TRP A 261 24.93 14.73 1.91
N ASP A 262 24.56 15.88 1.35
CA ASP A 262 23.64 16.80 1.99
C ASP A 262 22.17 16.42 1.68
N LEU A 263 21.23 17.08 2.36
CA LEU A 263 19.80 16.93 2.12
C LEU A 263 19.44 17.16 0.65
N ASN A 264 20.09 18.11 -0.02
CA ASN A 264 19.82 18.41 -1.42
C ASN A 264 20.17 17.23 -2.35
N ASP A 265 21.31 16.57 -2.13
CA ASP A 265 21.71 15.41 -2.94
C ASP A 265 20.80 14.21 -2.71
N THR A 266 20.32 14.04 -1.47
CA THR A 266 19.33 13.00 -1.17
C THR A 266 17.97 13.31 -1.83
N LYS A 267 17.52 14.57 -1.83
CA LYS A 267 16.30 15.01 -2.56
C LYS A 267 16.44 14.76 -4.07
N ARG A 268 17.62 15.00 -4.66
CA ARG A 268 17.92 14.69 -6.07
C ARG A 268 17.80 13.20 -6.37
N TYR A 269 18.34 12.34 -5.51
CA TYR A 269 18.20 10.89 -5.64
C TYR A 269 16.73 10.43 -5.56
N GLN A 270 15.94 10.96 -4.62
CA GLN A 270 14.50 10.65 -4.52
C GLN A 270 13.70 11.13 -5.74
N THR A 271 14.06 12.28 -6.31
CA THR A 271 13.46 12.79 -7.56
C THR A 271 13.80 11.86 -8.72
N PHE A 272 15.05 11.39 -8.79
CA PHE A 272 15.47 10.41 -9.80
C PHE A 272 14.71 9.08 -9.69
N THR A 273 14.56 8.51 -8.49
CA THR A 273 13.81 7.25 -8.32
C THR A 273 12.33 7.42 -8.65
N SER A 274 11.74 8.58 -8.37
CA SER A 274 10.37 8.92 -8.77
C SER A 274 10.22 9.03 -10.30
N LEU A 275 11.20 9.65 -10.97
CA LEU A 275 11.25 9.71 -12.44
C LEU A 275 11.41 8.32 -13.04
N ALA A 276 12.34 7.50 -12.53
CA ALA A 276 12.56 6.14 -13.00
C ALA A 276 11.30 5.28 -12.83
N THR A 277 10.61 5.39 -11.69
CA THR A 277 9.31 4.74 -11.44
C THR A 277 8.26 5.16 -12.48
N THR A 278 8.22 6.46 -12.82
CA THR A 278 7.31 6.99 -13.84
C THR A 278 7.60 6.37 -15.22
N VAL A 279 8.88 6.31 -15.61
CA VAL A 279 9.30 5.71 -16.89
C VAL A 279 8.98 4.21 -16.93
N VAL A 280 9.23 3.48 -15.84
CA VAL A 280 8.91 2.06 -15.72
C VAL A 280 7.41 1.81 -15.87
N LEU A 281 6.57 2.56 -15.16
CA LEU A 281 5.12 2.31 -15.18
C LEU A 281 4.42 2.84 -16.44
N LEU A 282 4.91 3.92 -17.07
CA LEU A 282 4.37 4.41 -18.33
C LEU A 282 4.91 3.69 -19.57
N GLY A 283 6.15 3.21 -19.52
CA GLY A 283 6.81 2.55 -20.65
C GLY A 283 6.86 1.03 -20.51
N LEU A 284 7.51 0.55 -19.44
CA LEU A 284 7.80 -0.87 -19.29
C LEU A 284 6.56 -1.70 -18.95
N LEU A 285 5.68 -1.23 -18.06
CA LEU A 285 4.45 -1.95 -17.68
C LEU A 285 3.52 -2.24 -18.88
N PRO A 286 3.13 -1.27 -19.73
CA PRO A 286 2.29 -1.57 -20.89
C PRO A 286 3.02 -2.42 -21.93
N LEU A 287 4.33 -2.25 -22.11
CA LEU A 287 5.13 -3.10 -22.99
C LEU A 287 5.11 -4.56 -22.51
N TRP A 288 5.26 -4.78 -21.20
CA TRP A 288 5.24 -6.10 -20.60
C TRP A 288 3.85 -6.74 -20.72
N ASN A 289 2.78 -5.95 -20.56
CA ASN A 289 1.41 -6.37 -20.78
C ASN A 289 1.17 -6.82 -22.23
N ALA A 290 1.65 -6.04 -23.21
CA ALA A 290 1.56 -6.40 -24.63
C ALA A 290 2.36 -7.65 -24.97
N ALA A 291 3.60 -7.76 -24.46
CA ALA A 291 4.46 -8.93 -24.66
C ALA A 291 3.84 -10.19 -24.07
N TYR A 292 3.32 -10.14 -22.85
CA TYR A 292 2.67 -11.29 -22.22
C TYR A 292 1.49 -11.80 -23.06
N LYS A 293 0.64 -10.90 -23.56
CA LYS A 293 -0.49 -11.26 -24.42
C LYS A 293 -0.06 -11.92 -25.72
N ALA A 294 0.98 -11.36 -26.36
CA ALA A 294 1.50 -11.90 -27.62
C ALA A 294 2.16 -13.29 -27.45
N PHE A 295 2.86 -13.55 -26.35
CA PHE A 295 3.62 -14.80 -26.18
C PHE A 295 2.84 -15.91 -25.47
N VAL A 296 1.91 -15.58 -24.57
CA VAL A 296 1.27 -16.57 -23.69
C VAL A 296 -0.15 -16.93 -24.14
N ILE A 297 -0.90 -15.96 -24.68
CA ILE A 297 -2.32 -16.15 -25.00
C ILE A 297 -2.52 -16.59 -26.47
N ASP A 298 -1.69 -16.07 -27.38
CA ASP A 298 -1.83 -16.28 -28.83
C ASP A 298 -1.59 -17.75 -29.26
N ASP A 299 -0.87 -18.55 -28.48
CA ASP A 299 -0.51 -19.94 -28.88
C ASP A 299 -1.50 -21.01 -28.36
N THR A 300 -2.44 -20.66 -27.46
CA THR A 300 -3.33 -21.64 -26.80
C THR A 300 -4.67 -21.89 -27.48
N ASP A 301 -5.26 -20.92 -28.18
CA ASP A 301 -6.62 -21.07 -28.76
C ASP A 301 -6.60 -21.59 -30.23
N ASP A 302 -5.53 -21.35 -30.99
CA ASP A 302 -5.45 -21.75 -32.41
C ASP A 302 -5.19 -23.25 -32.61
N ARG A 303 -4.74 -23.98 -31.57
CA ARG A 303 -4.46 -25.42 -31.67
C ARG A 303 -5.65 -26.33 -31.36
N MET A 304 -6.75 -25.78 -30.85
CA MET A 304 -7.89 -26.56 -30.32
C MET A 304 -9.19 -26.47 -31.12
N GLN A 305 -9.22 -25.72 -32.23
CA GLN A 305 -10.31 -25.81 -33.19
C GLN A 305 -9.96 -26.85 -34.26
N PRO A 306 -10.53 -28.07 -34.24
CA PRO A 306 -10.45 -28.94 -35.40
C PRO A 306 -11.14 -28.24 -36.57
N ALA A 307 -10.39 -28.08 -37.66
CA ALA A 307 -10.88 -27.57 -38.93
C ALA A 307 -12.12 -28.36 -39.38
N ALA A 308 -13.31 -27.81 -39.15
CA ALA A 308 -14.57 -28.41 -39.61
C ALA A 308 -15.63 -27.33 -39.83
N HIS A 309 -15.42 -26.45 -40.81
CA HIS A 309 -16.26 -26.38 -42.01
C HIS A 309 -15.83 -25.18 -42.87
N HIS A 310 -15.44 -25.48 -44.10
CA HIS A 310 -15.23 -24.56 -45.20
C HIS A 310 -16.52 -23.79 -45.49
N ASP A 311 -16.50 -22.46 -45.39
CA ASP A 311 -17.35 -21.57 -46.18
C ASP A 311 -16.51 -20.34 -46.61
N TRP A 312 -16.30 -20.22 -47.92
CA TRP A 312 -15.37 -19.26 -48.56
C TRP A 312 -15.97 -17.86 -48.75
N ILE A 313 -16.56 -17.27 -47.71
CA ILE A 313 -17.02 -15.88 -47.83
C ILE A 313 -15.86 -14.94 -47.47
N GLN A 314 -15.37 -14.27 -48.51
CA GLN A 314 -14.41 -13.17 -48.45
C GLN A 314 -14.86 -12.09 -47.46
N HIS A 315 -14.32 -12.13 -46.25
CA HIS A 315 -14.19 -10.97 -45.41
C HIS A 315 -12.71 -10.64 -45.30
N SER A 316 -12.34 -9.43 -45.75
CA SER A 316 -11.04 -8.80 -45.51
C SER A 316 -10.60 -9.07 -44.05
N PRO A 317 -9.30 -9.26 -43.75
CA PRO A 317 -8.86 -9.44 -42.37
C PRO A 317 -9.11 -8.13 -41.62
N GLN A 318 -10.29 -8.01 -41.00
CA GLN A 318 -10.47 -7.05 -39.93
C GLN A 318 -9.53 -7.47 -38.81
N PRO A 319 -8.82 -6.54 -38.17
CA PRO A 319 -8.04 -6.87 -37.00
C PRO A 319 -8.99 -7.50 -36.00
N THR A 320 -8.81 -8.80 -35.75
CA THR A 320 -9.63 -9.57 -34.82
C THR A 320 -9.62 -8.79 -33.51
N PRO A 321 -10.78 -8.35 -32.98
CA PRO A 321 -10.80 -7.64 -31.72
C PRO A 321 -10.20 -8.57 -30.67
N THR A 322 -9.03 -8.20 -30.15
CA THR A 322 -8.29 -8.97 -29.14
C THR A 322 -9.28 -9.41 -28.07
N ARG A 323 -9.49 -10.72 -27.92
CA ARG A 323 -10.41 -11.28 -26.93
C ARG A 323 -10.09 -10.65 -25.57
N PRO A 324 -11.08 -10.09 -24.84
CA PRO A 324 -10.82 -9.61 -23.49
C PRO A 324 -10.36 -10.81 -22.65
N LEU A 325 -9.21 -10.65 -21.97
CA LEU A 325 -8.65 -11.70 -21.10
C LEU A 325 -9.73 -12.21 -20.15
N SER A 326 -9.76 -13.53 -19.96
CA SER A 326 -10.56 -14.12 -18.89
C SER A 326 -10.09 -13.61 -17.52
N ASP A 327 -10.98 -13.61 -16.54
CA ASP A 327 -10.65 -13.19 -15.17
C ASP A 327 -9.46 -13.99 -14.60
N LEU A 328 -9.34 -15.28 -14.96
CA LEU A 328 -8.26 -16.15 -14.53
C LEU A 328 -6.94 -15.82 -15.24
N GLU A 329 -6.96 -15.54 -16.55
CA GLU A 329 -5.78 -15.11 -17.29
C GLU A 329 -5.23 -13.78 -16.75
N ALA A 330 -6.11 -12.85 -16.38
CA ALA A 330 -5.71 -11.57 -15.78
C ALA A 330 -5.00 -11.80 -14.43
N ILE A 331 -5.51 -12.70 -13.59
CA ILE A 331 -4.88 -13.04 -12.31
C ILE A 331 -3.52 -13.73 -12.52
N LYS A 332 -3.41 -14.65 -13.48
CA LYS A 332 -2.13 -15.30 -13.82
C LYS A 332 -1.10 -14.30 -14.34
N MET A 333 -1.53 -13.35 -15.17
CA MET A 333 -0.69 -12.27 -15.68
C MET A 333 -0.17 -11.39 -14.53
N ASP A 334 -1.04 -10.96 -13.63
CA ASP A 334 -0.62 -10.12 -12.49
C ASP A 334 0.31 -10.89 -11.53
N LEU A 335 0.07 -12.18 -11.31
CA LEU A 335 0.98 -13.03 -10.52
C LEU A 335 2.37 -13.14 -11.17
N PHE A 336 2.40 -13.35 -12.48
CA PHE A 336 3.66 -13.39 -13.24
C PHE A 336 4.43 -12.06 -13.14
N PHE A 337 3.75 -10.92 -13.31
CA PHE A 337 4.38 -9.60 -13.15
C PHE A 337 4.89 -9.35 -11.73
N SER A 338 4.16 -9.84 -10.72
CA SER A 338 4.61 -9.74 -9.34
C SER A 338 5.92 -10.49 -9.10
N ILE A 339 6.04 -11.72 -9.59
CA ILE A 339 7.20 -12.57 -9.35
C ILE A 339 8.40 -12.13 -10.20
N CYS A 340 8.20 -11.85 -11.50
CA CYS A 340 9.31 -11.57 -12.41
C CYS A 340 9.99 -10.21 -12.17
N SER A 341 9.34 -9.28 -11.46
CA SER A 341 9.93 -7.99 -11.11
C SER A 341 10.79 -8.03 -9.84
N LEU A 342 10.57 -8.99 -8.93
CA LEU A 342 11.31 -9.12 -7.67
C LEU A 342 12.83 -9.39 -7.82
N PRO A 343 13.31 -10.17 -8.80
CA PRO A 343 14.74 -10.33 -9.04
C PRO A 343 15.49 -9.00 -9.25
N PHE A 344 14.87 -8.04 -9.94
CA PHE A 344 15.47 -6.71 -10.14
C PHE A 344 15.63 -5.95 -8.82
N VAL A 345 14.68 -6.10 -7.90
CA VAL A 345 14.75 -5.55 -6.54
C VAL A 345 15.90 -6.18 -5.75
N ILE A 346 16.02 -7.52 -5.81
CA ILE A 346 17.09 -8.28 -5.12
C ILE A 346 18.47 -7.85 -5.63
N VAL A 347 18.64 -7.80 -6.96
CA VAL A 347 19.91 -7.37 -7.58
C VAL A 347 20.27 -5.95 -7.15
N GLY A 348 19.31 -5.02 -7.17
CA GLY A 348 19.56 -3.66 -6.73
C GLY A 348 19.92 -3.56 -5.24
N TYR A 349 19.26 -4.33 -4.36
CA TYR A 349 19.63 -4.38 -2.94
C TYR A 349 21.02 -4.98 -2.70
N ILE A 350 21.47 -5.94 -3.49
CA ILE A 350 22.82 -6.53 -3.36
C ILE A 350 23.89 -5.60 -3.92
N LEU A 351 23.60 -4.88 -5.00
CA LEU A 351 24.59 -4.08 -5.71
C LEU A 351 25.08 -2.87 -4.88
N ILE A 352 24.18 -2.21 -4.13
CA ILE A 352 24.50 -1.05 -3.29
C ILE A 352 25.60 -1.34 -2.26
N PRO A 353 25.48 -2.37 -1.40
CA PRO A 353 26.51 -2.69 -0.42
C PRO A 353 27.76 -3.33 -1.03
N LEU A 354 27.68 -3.94 -2.21
CA LEU A 354 28.84 -4.56 -2.87
C LEU A 354 29.77 -3.49 -3.47
N PHE A 355 29.20 -2.43 -4.03
CA PHE A 355 29.94 -1.32 -4.62
C PHE A 355 29.38 0.02 -4.12
N PRO A 356 29.73 0.44 -2.88
CA PRO A 356 29.19 1.65 -2.27
C PRO A 356 29.76 2.90 -2.93
N THR A 357 29.21 3.25 -4.09
CA THR A 357 29.52 4.46 -4.85
C THR A 357 28.22 5.18 -5.22
N PRO A 358 28.23 6.53 -5.32
CA PRO A 358 27.08 7.30 -5.77
C PRO A 358 26.46 6.77 -7.06
N THR A 359 27.29 6.47 -8.07
CA THR A 359 26.86 5.98 -9.38
C THR A 359 26.11 4.65 -9.29
N ILE A 360 26.61 3.73 -8.46
CA ILE A 360 25.96 2.45 -8.24
C ILE A 360 24.66 2.62 -7.48
N LEU A 361 24.58 3.55 -6.53
CA LEU A 361 23.33 3.86 -5.84
C LEU A 361 22.25 4.34 -6.83
N TYR A 362 22.57 5.25 -7.75
CA TYR A 362 21.64 5.69 -8.81
C TYR A 362 21.24 4.53 -9.73
N PHE A 363 22.20 3.73 -10.21
CA PHE A 363 21.90 2.61 -11.09
C PHE A 363 21.03 1.54 -10.40
N ALA A 364 21.39 1.14 -9.18
CA ALA A 364 20.63 0.17 -8.38
C ALA A 364 19.25 0.71 -8.00
N GLY A 365 19.13 1.99 -7.65
CA GLY A 365 17.86 2.66 -7.41
C GLY A 365 16.95 2.61 -8.64
N GLY A 366 17.50 2.91 -9.82
CA GLY A 366 16.80 2.78 -11.10
C GLY A 366 16.33 1.35 -11.37
N LEU A 367 17.21 0.36 -11.18
CA LEU A 367 16.88 -1.06 -11.34
C LEU A 367 15.75 -1.51 -10.42
N LYS A 368 15.78 -1.08 -9.15
CA LYS A 368 14.74 -1.39 -8.16
C LYS A 368 13.38 -0.82 -8.51
N THR A 369 13.31 0.30 -9.25
CA THR A 369 12.02 0.87 -9.66
C THR A 369 11.21 -0.07 -10.56
N ILE A 370 11.84 -1.06 -11.20
CA ILE A 370 11.13 -2.16 -11.89
C ILE A 370 10.23 -2.94 -10.91
N GLY A 371 10.61 -3.02 -9.64
CA GLY A 371 9.80 -3.58 -8.55
C GLY A 371 8.47 -2.86 -8.31
N ALA A 372 8.30 -1.62 -8.78
CA ALA A 372 7.00 -0.92 -8.74
C ALA A 372 5.92 -1.68 -9.55
N ILE A 373 6.33 -2.49 -10.53
CA ILE A 373 5.43 -3.40 -11.25
C ILE A 373 4.89 -4.49 -10.32
N SER A 374 5.72 -5.03 -9.42
CA SER A 374 5.26 -5.98 -8.41
C SER A 374 4.21 -5.36 -7.50
N PHE A 375 4.48 -4.13 -7.06
CA PHE A 375 3.60 -3.39 -6.18
C PHE A 375 2.19 -3.21 -6.77
N VAL A 376 2.09 -2.72 -8.02
CA VAL A 376 0.78 -2.51 -8.67
C VAL A 376 0.09 -3.83 -9.02
N ALA A 377 0.86 -4.88 -9.33
CA ALA A 377 0.33 -6.20 -9.59
C ALA A 377 -0.28 -6.82 -8.32
N VAL A 378 0.38 -6.68 -7.15
CA VAL A 378 -0.16 -7.15 -5.86
C VAL A 378 -1.48 -6.46 -5.50
N ILE A 379 -1.57 -5.14 -5.69
CA ILE A 379 -2.81 -4.38 -5.48
C ILE A 379 -3.93 -4.88 -6.40
N SER A 380 -3.60 -5.16 -7.66
CA SER A 380 -4.54 -5.74 -8.64
C SER A 380 -4.97 -7.16 -8.25
N LEU A 381 -4.05 -8.02 -7.80
CA LEU A 381 -4.32 -9.38 -7.35
C LEU A 381 -5.25 -9.42 -6.14
N LEU A 382 -4.94 -8.64 -5.11
CA LEU A 382 -5.71 -8.58 -3.86
C LEU A 382 -7.19 -8.26 -4.13
N SER A 383 -7.45 -7.29 -5.01
CA SER A 383 -8.81 -6.91 -5.38
C SER A 383 -9.46 -7.85 -6.41
N SER A 384 -8.70 -8.66 -7.15
CA SER A 384 -9.23 -9.56 -8.19
C SER A 384 -9.63 -10.94 -7.66
N VAL A 385 -8.96 -11.39 -6.59
CA VAL A 385 -9.24 -12.68 -5.93
C VAL A 385 -10.49 -12.61 -5.04
N VAL A 386 -10.78 -11.44 -4.46
CA VAL A 386 -11.84 -11.25 -3.47
C VAL A 386 -13.15 -10.75 -4.09
N PRO A 387 -14.33 -11.10 -3.53
CA PRO A 387 -15.61 -10.52 -3.96
C PRO A 387 -15.66 -8.99 -3.84
N ASN A 388 -16.36 -8.34 -4.77
CA ASN A 388 -16.42 -6.87 -4.87
C ASN A 388 -16.90 -6.15 -3.59
N HIS A 389 -17.68 -6.81 -2.74
CA HIS A 389 -18.21 -6.20 -1.50
C HIS A 389 -17.23 -6.24 -0.32
N LEU A 390 -16.06 -6.88 -0.46
CA LEU A 390 -15.02 -6.99 0.58
C LEU A 390 -13.70 -6.32 0.16
N VAL A 391 -13.70 -5.57 -0.95
CA VAL A 391 -12.49 -4.92 -1.48
C VAL A 391 -11.93 -3.91 -0.47
N GLY A 392 -12.78 -3.16 0.23
CA GLY A 392 -12.37 -2.22 1.27
C GLY A 392 -11.70 -2.92 2.45
N ALA A 393 -12.28 -4.01 2.94
CA ALA A 393 -11.69 -4.83 4.01
C ALA A 393 -10.30 -5.38 3.63
N VAL A 394 -10.12 -5.87 2.40
CA VAL A 394 -8.81 -6.36 1.92
C VAL A 394 -7.77 -5.25 1.89
N PHE A 395 -8.12 -4.08 1.37
CA PHE A 395 -7.20 -2.95 1.36
C PHE A 395 -6.95 -2.39 2.77
N GLY A 396 -7.90 -2.56 3.71
CA GLY A 396 -7.66 -2.32 5.13
C GLY A 396 -6.59 -3.23 5.72
N ALA A 397 -6.61 -4.52 5.38
CA ALA A 397 -5.58 -5.46 5.82
C ALA A 397 -4.24 -5.29 5.11
N TYR A 398 -4.25 -4.94 3.82
CA TYR A 398 -3.07 -4.48 3.11
C TYR A 398 -2.39 -3.33 3.88
N SER A 399 -3.17 -2.34 4.30
CA SER A 399 -2.65 -1.18 5.03
C SER A 399 -2.17 -1.55 6.44
N ILE A 400 -2.83 -2.52 7.11
CA ILE A 400 -2.30 -3.11 8.36
C ILE A 400 -0.92 -3.70 8.13
N CYS A 401 -0.71 -4.46 7.05
CA CYS A 401 0.59 -5.05 6.74
C CYS A 401 1.66 -3.96 6.54
N GLU A 402 1.32 -2.85 5.90
CA GLU A 402 2.21 -1.70 5.75
C GLU A 402 2.60 -1.09 7.11
N GLU A 403 1.63 -0.84 7.99
CA GLU A 403 1.92 -0.27 9.32
C GLU A 403 2.66 -1.25 10.24
N LEU A 404 2.37 -2.54 10.13
CA LEU A 404 3.14 -3.57 10.84
C LEU A 404 4.58 -3.60 10.35
N ALA A 405 4.80 -3.43 9.04
CA ALA A 405 6.14 -3.35 8.47
C ALA A 405 6.89 -2.11 9.00
N ASN A 406 6.24 -0.96 9.14
CA ASN A 406 6.81 0.23 9.76
C ASN A 406 7.23 -0.01 11.23
N ILE A 407 6.38 -0.65 12.03
CA ILE A 407 6.71 -0.98 13.44
C ILE A 407 7.92 -1.91 13.50
N VAL A 408 7.89 -2.99 12.70
CA VAL A 408 9.00 -3.95 12.68
C VAL A 408 10.27 -3.27 12.19
N PHE A 409 10.20 -2.40 11.19
CA PHE A 409 11.32 -1.58 10.73
C PHE A 409 11.92 -0.76 11.88
N SER A 410 11.13 0.06 12.57
CA SER A 410 11.62 0.91 13.67
C SER A 410 12.25 0.11 14.80
N LEU A 411 11.71 -1.07 15.11
CA LEU A 411 12.25 -1.94 16.16
C LEU A 411 13.50 -2.74 15.73
N THR A 412 13.66 -3.02 14.43
CA THR A 412 14.71 -3.92 13.94
C THR A 412 15.76 -3.21 13.09
N TYR A 413 15.39 -2.67 11.94
CA TYR A 413 16.30 -2.07 10.97
C TYR A 413 17.01 -0.84 11.52
N GLU A 414 16.29 -0.03 12.29
CA GLU A 414 16.88 1.17 12.88
C GLU A 414 17.86 0.82 14.01
N PHE A 415 17.49 -0.12 14.87
CA PHE A 415 18.41 -0.64 15.89
C PHE A 415 19.63 -1.32 15.28
N LEU A 416 19.42 -2.07 14.20
CA LEU A 416 20.49 -2.68 13.41
C LEU A 416 21.43 -1.60 12.87
N TYR A 417 20.89 -0.56 12.23
CA TYR A 417 21.66 0.56 11.69
C TYR A 417 22.47 1.28 12.79
N VAL A 418 21.85 1.59 13.93
CA VAL A 418 22.56 2.26 15.05
C VAL A 418 23.73 1.43 15.56
N LYS A 419 23.60 0.10 15.60
CA LYS A 419 24.68 -0.81 16.01
C LYS A 419 25.75 -1.00 14.93
N THR A 420 25.36 -1.08 13.67
CA THR A 420 26.30 -1.42 12.58
C THR A 420 26.85 -0.21 11.84
N LYS A 421 26.37 1.01 12.09
CA LYS A 421 26.83 2.22 11.39
C LYS A 421 28.34 2.43 11.40
N ALA A 422 29.05 1.95 12.43
CA ALA A 422 30.50 2.08 12.54
C ALA A 422 31.27 1.00 11.76
N THR A 423 30.66 -0.16 11.50
CA THR A 423 31.32 -1.33 10.88
C THR A 423 30.76 -1.64 9.51
N LEU A 424 29.44 -1.76 9.39
CA LEU A 424 28.72 -2.11 8.16
C LEU A 424 27.38 -1.33 8.08
N PRO A 425 27.41 -0.04 7.69
CA PRO A 425 26.21 0.81 7.63
C PRO A 425 25.18 0.37 6.57
N LEU A 426 25.59 -0.46 5.61
CA LEU A 426 24.74 -0.95 4.51
C LEU A 426 24.14 -2.34 4.77
N LEU A 427 24.27 -2.89 5.99
CA LEU A 427 23.82 -4.25 6.32
C LEU A 427 22.31 -4.45 6.07
N TYR A 428 21.49 -3.42 6.30
CA TYR A 428 20.04 -3.51 6.10
C TYR A 428 19.65 -3.81 4.65
N PHE A 429 20.49 -3.46 3.67
CA PHE A 429 20.26 -3.83 2.28
C PHE A 429 20.43 -5.34 2.04
N TYR A 430 21.42 -5.98 2.67
CA TYR A 430 21.57 -7.43 2.61
C TYR A 430 20.41 -8.16 3.27
N VAL A 431 19.94 -7.67 4.42
CA VAL A 431 18.75 -8.22 5.09
C VAL A 431 17.53 -8.11 4.17
N SER A 432 17.32 -6.97 3.53
CA SER A 432 16.22 -6.74 2.59
C SER A 432 16.29 -7.64 1.36
N ALA A 433 17.48 -7.84 0.80
CA ALA A 433 17.70 -8.79 -0.30
C ALA A 433 17.36 -10.22 0.11
N GLY A 434 17.74 -10.62 1.33
CA GLY A 434 17.41 -11.94 1.89
C GLY A 434 15.90 -12.15 2.02
N LEU A 435 15.17 -11.18 2.59
CA LEU A 435 13.71 -11.25 2.71
C LEU A 435 13.02 -11.35 1.34
N ALA A 436 13.42 -10.53 0.37
CA ALA A 436 12.88 -10.59 -0.98
C ALA A 436 13.19 -11.93 -1.68
N THR A 437 14.36 -12.51 -1.43
CA THR A 437 14.74 -13.83 -1.97
C THR A 437 13.87 -14.95 -1.39
N LEU A 438 13.57 -14.91 -0.09
CA LEU A 438 12.66 -15.87 0.55
C LEU A 438 11.26 -15.83 -0.08
N VAL A 439 10.77 -14.64 -0.42
CA VAL A 439 9.48 -14.48 -1.11
C VAL A 439 9.51 -15.14 -2.48
N VAL A 440 10.54 -14.87 -3.30
CA VAL A 440 10.68 -15.50 -4.62
C VAL A 440 10.75 -17.02 -4.49
N GLN A 441 11.53 -17.55 -3.55
CA GLN A 441 11.63 -18.99 -3.31
C GLN A 441 10.29 -19.60 -2.89
N ALA A 442 9.55 -18.94 -2.00
CA ALA A 442 8.23 -19.39 -1.60
C ALA A 442 7.27 -19.42 -2.80
N CYS A 443 7.21 -18.35 -3.60
CA CYS A 443 6.37 -18.29 -4.79
C CYS A 443 6.69 -19.40 -5.80
N VAL A 444 7.97 -19.62 -6.12
CA VAL A 444 8.41 -20.68 -7.04
C VAL A 444 8.06 -22.07 -6.49
N TYR A 445 8.22 -22.29 -5.18
CA TYR A 445 7.89 -23.57 -4.56
C TYR A 445 6.39 -23.91 -4.63
N TYR A 446 5.52 -22.91 -4.47
CA TYR A 446 4.08 -23.09 -4.59
C TYR A 446 3.62 -23.29 -6.04
N ASP A 447 4.25 -22.63 -7.01
CA ASP A 447 3.95 -22.77 -8.44
C ASP A 447 4.33 -24.16 -8.99
N VAL A 448 5.39 -24.79 -8.48
CA VAL A 448 5.81 -26.15 -8.89
C VAL A 448 4.91 -27.26 -8.35
N ARG A 449 4.09 -27.00 -7.32
CA ARG A 449 3.27 -28.01 -6.63
C ARG A 449 1.76 -27.85 -6.82
N GLY A 450 1.30 -26.73 -7.35
CA GLY A 450 -0.11 -26.48 -7.71
C GLY A 450 -0.34 -26.76 -9.19
#